data_AF-A0AAN1RUN2-F1
#
_entry.id   AF-A0AAN1RUN2-F1
#
_cell.length_a   1.000
_cell.length_b   1.000
_cell.length_c   1.000
_cell.angle_alpha   90.00
_cell.angle_beta   90.00
_cell.angle_gamma   90.00
#
_symmetry.space_group_name_H-M   'P 1'
#
loop_
_entity.id
_entity.type
_entity.pdbx_description
1 polymer ?
#
loop_
_entity_poly.entity_id
_entity_poly.type
_entity_poly.pdbx_seq_one_letter_code
_entity_poly.pdbx_strand_id
1 'polypeptide(L)' 'MEWKITRSGWVGDRNFDIEMAEETAGFVPRVKVYGFPPLDVPDAPYPTEALALKAAVRRLSQEFDEEPRLD' A
#
# COMPACT_ATOMS: atom_id res chain seq x y z
N MET A 1 16.68 2.62 -2.38
CA MET A 1 15.38 2.01 -2.68
C MET A 1 14.53 3.04 -3.38
N GLU A 2 14.07 2.75 -4.59
CA GLU A 2 13.20 3.63 -5.36
C GLU A 2 11.75 3.19 -5.14
N TRP A 3 10.93 4.09 -4.59
CA TRP A 3 9.50 3.87 -4.40
C TRP A 3 8.74 4.34 -5.64
N LYS A 4 7.89 3.50 -6.19
CA LYS A 4 7.02 3.81 -7.33
C LYS A 4 5.57 3.70 -6.94
N ILE A 5 4.76 4.70 -7.29
CA ILE A 5 3.31 4.62 -7.12
C ILE A 5 2.78 3.57 -8.09
N THR A 6 2.14 2.53 -7.56
CA THR A 6 1.57 1.42 -8.35
C THR A 6 0.06 1.55 -8.47
N ARG A 7 -0.62 2.02 -7.43
CA ARG A 7 -2.05 2.29 -7.40
C ARG A 7 -2.34 3.50 -6.51
N SER A 8 -3.44 4.17 -6.79
CA SER A 8 -3.97 5.25 -5.97
C SER A 8 -5.46 5.01 -5.76
N GLY A 9 -6.05 5.76 -4.84
CA GLY A 9 -7.49 5.68 -4.62
C GLY A 9 -7.93 6.45 -3.39
N TRP A 10 -9.11 6.09 -2.90
CA TRP A 10 -9.80 6.77 -1.83
C TRP A 10 -10.24 5.80 -0.73
N VAL A 11 -10.03 6.17 0.54
CA VAL A 11 -10.59 5.49 1.71
C VAL A 11 -11.40 6.49 2.52
N GLY A 12 -12.72 6.32 2.56
CA GLY A 12 -13.63 7.40 2.95
C GLY A 12 -13.40 8.63 2.07
N ASP A 13 -13.14 9.78 2.71
CA ASP A 13 -12.85 11.07 2.05
C ASP A 13 -11.34 11.36 1.90
N ARG A 14 -10.48 10.35 2.12
CA ARG A 14 -9.02 10.50 2.13
C ARG A 14 -8.40 9.84 0.90
N ASN A 15 -7.52 10.58 0.24
CA ASN A 15 -6.68 10.04 -0.82
C ASN A 15 -5.60 9.12 -0.23
N PHE A 16 -5.23 8.08 -0.98
CA PHE A 16 -4.03 7.30 -0.71
C PHE A 16 -3.28 6.92 -1.98
N ASP A 17 -1.98 6.67 -1.83
CA ASP A 17 -1.11 6.01 -2.80
C ASP A 17 -0.56 4.71 -2.21
N ILE A 18 -0.54 3.66 -3.02
CA ILE A 18 0.21 2.44 -2.75
C ILE A 18 1.52 2.53 -3.52
N GLU A 19 2.60 2.65 -2.77
CA GLU A 19 3.94 2.65 -3.30
C GLU A 19 4.57 1.26 -3.21
N MET A 20 5.38 0.93 -4.19
CA MET A 20 6.11 -0.33 -4.27
C MET A 20 7.59 -0.06 -4.47
N ALA A 21 8.41 -0.79 -3.74
CA ALA A 21 9.83 -0.89 -4.00
C ALA A 21 10.19 -2.34 -4.34
N GLU A 22 10.97 -2.52 -5.40
CA GLU A 22 11.52 -3.83 -5.76
C GLU A 22 12.89 -4.00 -5.10
N GLU A 23 13.07 -5.13 -4.44
CA GLU A 23 14.31 -5.57 -3.80
C GLU A 23 14.72 -6.97 -4.31
N THR A 24 15.97 -7.36 -4.04
CA THR A 24 16.47 -8.71 -4.38
C THR A 24 15.62 -9.84 -3.77
N ALA A 25 15.02 -9.60 -2.60
CA ALA A 25 14.18 -10.57 -1.90
C ALA A 25 12.69 -10.53 -2.30
N GLY A 26 12.26 -9.55 -3.10
CA GLY A 26 10.88 -9.41 -3.55
C GLY A 26 10.38 -7.95 -3.55
N PHE A 27 9.08 -7.79 -3.34
CA PHE A 27 8.37 -6.51 -3.43
C PHE A 27 7.99 -6.02 -2.04
N VAL A 28 8.36 -4.78 -1.73
CA VAL A 28 8.02 -4.10 -0.47
C VAL A 28 6.95 -3.06 -0.77
N PRO A 29 5.70 -3.26 -0.32
CA PRO A 29 4.66 -2.25 -0.43
C PRO A 29 4.65 -1.30 0.77
N ARG A 30 4.23 -0.06 0.54
CA ARG A 30 3.90 0.93 1.56
C ARG A 30 2.65 1.68 1.15
N VAL A 31 1.82 2.07 2.11
CA VAL A 31 0.66 2.93 1.84
C VAL A 31 0.92 4.33 2.37
N LYS A 32 0.71 5.35 1.52
CA LYS A 32 0.66 6.75 1.92
C LYS A 32 -0.78 7.23 1.88
N VAL A 33 -1.34 7.53 3.04
CA VAL A 33 -2.64 8.22 3.13
C VAL A 33 -2.36 9.69 3.38
N TYR A 34 -2.90 10.55 2.53
CA TYR A 34 -2.59 11.98 2.61
C TYR A 34 -3.08 12.57 3.93
N GLY A 35 -2.17 13.21 4.68
CA GLY A 35 -2.44 13.75 6.01
C GLY A 35 -2.15 12.80 7.18
N PHE A 36 -1.67 11.58 6.91
CA PHE A 36 -1.33 10.57 7.92
C PHE A 36 0.13 10.11 7.77
N PRO A 37 0.74 9.54 8.83
CA PRO A 37 1.98 8.81 8.69
C PRO A 37 1.85 7.66 7.67
N PRO A 38 2.90 7.32 6.91
CA PRO A 38 2.87 6.16 6.03
C PRO A 38 2.58 4.88 6.81
N LEU A 39 1.77 4.00 6.23
CA LEU A 39 1.46 2.69 6.81
C LEU A 39 2.44 1.67 6.22
N ASP A 40 3.26 1.11 7.09
CA ASP A 40 4.09 -0.04 6.76
C ASP A 40 3.23 -1.30 6.66
N VAL A 41 3.54 -2.11 5.65
CA VAL A 41 2.86 -3.38 5.42
C VAL A 41 3.69 -4.49 6.06
N PRO A 42 3.14 -5.23 7.04
CA PRO A 42 3.86 -6.32 7.68
C PRO A 42 4.17 -7.44 6.67
N ASP A 43 5.11 -8.31 7.02
CA ASP A 43 5.50 -9.51 6.24
C ASP A 43 6.11 -9.24 4.85
N ALA A 44 6.40 -7.98 4.52
CA ALA A 44 7.24 -7.64 3.38
C ALA A 44 8.69 -8.12 3.62
N PRO A 45 9.44 -8.49 2.56
CA PRO A 45 9.08 -8.46 1.15
C PRO A 45 8.22 -9.64 0.69
N TYR A 46 7.35 -9.40 -0.31
CA TYR A 46 6.49 -10.40 -0.93
C TYR A 46 7.08 -10.91 -2.26
N PRO A 47 6.82 -12.16 -2.65
CA PRO A 47 7.44 -12.73 -3.86
C PRO A 47 6.87 -12.18 -5.17
N THR A 48 5.71 -11.51 -5.17
CA THR A 48 5.10 -10.91 -6.36
C THR A 48 4.46 -9.56 -6.05
N GLU A 49 4.43 -8.67 -7.04
CA GLU A 49 3.76 -7.36 -6.94
C GLU A 49 2.28 -7.50 -6.58
N ALA A 50 1.58 -8.52 -7.13
CA ALA A 50 0.17 -8.76 -6.85
C ALA A 50 -0.09 -9.13 -5.37
N LEU A 51 0.81 -9.91 -4.74
CA LEU A 51 0.70 -10.25 -3.32
C LEU A 51 1.02 -9.03 -2.44
N ALA A 52 2.03 -8.25 -2.80
CA ALA A 52 2.35 -7.00 -2.12
C ALA A 52 1.19 -5.99 -2.20
N LEU A 53 0.56 -5.83 -3.37
CA LEU A 53 -0.60 -4.97 -3.55
C LEU A 53 -1.78 -5.43 -2.71
N LYS A 54 -2.07 -6.74 -2.69
CA LYS A 54 -3.12 -7.31 -1.84
C LYS A 54 -2.85 -7.05 -0.36
N ALA A 55 -1.61 -7.16 0.08
CA ALA A 55 -1.21 -6.88 1.47
C ALA A 55 -1.36 -5.38 1.81
N ALA A 56 -1.03 -4.48 0.89
CA ALA A 56 -1.23 -3.04 1.06
C ALA A 56 -2.71 -2.66 1.23
N VAL A 57 -3.60 -3.21 0.39
CA VAL A 57 -5.06 -2.99 0.50
C VAL A 57 -5.61 -3.57 1.81
N ARG A 58 -5.12 -4.74 2.22
CA ARG A 58 -5.46 -5.30 3.54
C ARG A 58 -5.01 -4.39 4.68
N ARG A 59 -3.79 -3.84 4.61
CA ARG A 59 -3.26 -2.92 5.63
C ARG A 59 -4.08 -1.63 5.73
N LEU A 60 -4.54 -1.08 4.61
CA LEU A 60 -5.49 0.04 4.55
C LEU A 60 -6.80 -0.29 5.28
N SER A 61 -7.38 -1.45 4.96
CA SER A 61 -8.66 -1.90 5.54
C SER A 61 -8.56 -2.25 7.03
N GLN A 62 -7.34 -2.38 7.58
CA GLN A 62 -7.11 -2.56 9.01
C GLN A 62 -6.93 -1.23 9.76
N GLU A 63 -6.49 -0.18 9.05
CA GLU A 63 -6.31 1.16 9.63
C GLU A 63 -7.60 1.95 9.68
N PHE A 64 -8.49 1.73 8.71
CA PHE A 64 -9.71 2.52 8.53
C PHE A 64 -10.92 1.61 8.38
N ASP A 65 -12.05 2.08 8.91
CA ASP A 65 -13.33 1.36 8.88
C ASP A 65 -13.98 1.41 7.48
N GLU A 66 -13.66 2.41 6.66
CA GLU A 66 -14.18 2.54 5.32
C GLU A 66 -13.46 1.64 4.31
N GLU A 67 -14.22 1.10 3.35
CA GLU A 67 -13.65 0.26 2.29
C GLU A 67 -12.78 1.08 1.32
N PRO A 68 -11.52 0.69 1.07
CA PRO A 68 -10.68 1.36 0.08
C PRO A 68 -11.21 1.15 -1.34
N ARG A 69 -11.28 2.24 -2.11
CA ARG A 69 -11.66 2.27 -3.53
C ARG A 69 -10.44 2.62 -4.35
N LEU A 70 -10.02 1.72 -5.23
CA LEU A 70 -8.90 1.95 -6.15
C LEU A 70 -9.39 2.67 -7.42
N ASP A 71 -8.60 3.61 -7.93
CA ASP A 71 -8.83 4.34 -9.19
C ASP A 71 -8.22 3.62 -10.41
#